data_AF-A0A397HSQ2-F1
#
_entry.id   AF-A0A397HSQ2-F1
#
_cell.length_a   1.000
_cell.length_b   1.000
_cell.length_c   1.000
_cell.angle_alpha   90.00
_cell.angle_beta   90.00
_cell.angle_gamma   90.00
#
_symmetry.space_group_name_H-M   'P 1'
#
loop_
_entity.id
_entity.type
_entity.pdbx_description
1 polymer ?
#
loop_
_entity_poly.entity_id
_entity_poly.type
_entity_poly.pdbx_seq_one_letter_code
_entity_poly.pdbx_strand_id
1 'polypeptide(L)'
;MNSGNSAQSSASQPVQVAPGPNSPSFPPSMDSPAAPYDPDAPKYFFQEKYAPLNVKGNFLTLCACPKNVELGEWLAHQIVEQYRLLHGMLQVIQEVNGVTGLPICNESTCPTMSAGRLTYTWLVDGRAAKISAPKFINRVEKWIVSKIHDPVMFPTEKVTGTPETFALHEATSVNPGSPDANSTGEEWIGKSSGFPQTFYKDCQGIMKQMFRCYAHMYHAHWLNPFWHINKHDILNMCFVHFVTVAKYYKLVSDKEMEPMQPLIDLFIKQQRIPQEALAGGHWGQPSSS
;
A
#
# COMPACT_ATOMS: atom_id res chain seq x y z
N MET A 1 36.54 70.22 34.04
CA MET A 1 37.19 70.32 35.36
C MET A 1 36.11 70.22 36.43
N ASN A 2 35.93 69.06 37.07
CA ASN A 2 35.96 68.93 38.54
C ASN A 2 35.77 67.44 38.91
N SER A 3 36.88 66.82 39.30
CA SER A 3 37.08 65.89 40.42
C SER A 3 35.90 65.01 40.89
N GLY A 4 35.91 63.74 40.47
CA GLY A 4 35.17 62.65 41.11
C GLY A 4 36.01 62.05 42.24
N ASN A 5 35.49 62.10 43.46
CA ASN A 5 36.11 61.52 44.66
C ASN A 5 35.31 60.30 45.11
N SER A 6 36.05 59.25 45.45
CA SER A 6 35.61 57.90 45.77
C SER A 6 34.75 57.81 47.05
N ALA A 7 33.74 56.94 47.06
CA ALA A 7 33.06 56.50 48.28
C ALA A 7 32.78 55.00 48.24
N GLN A 8 33.04 54.38 49.39
CA GLN A 8 33.16 52.95 49.65
C GLN A 8 31.83 52.18 49.61
N SER A 9 31.99 50.91 49.29
CA SER A 9 31.05 49.80 49.40
C SER A 9 30.42 49.65 50.79
N SER A 10 29.11 49.42 50.83
CA SER A 10 28.41 48.81 51.97
C SER A 10 27.37 47.84 51.42
N ALA A 11 27.51 46.57 51.80
CA ALA A 11 26.76 45.43 51.31
C ALA A 11 25.33 45.41 51.88
N SER A 12 24.34 45.23 51.00
CA SER A 12 22.93 45.06 51.33
C SER A 12 22.59 43.57 51.46
N GLN A 13 22.04 43.17 52.59
CA GLN A 13 21.56 41.80 52.84
C GLN A 13 20.31 41.49 51.99
N PRO A 14 20.14 40.25 51.49
CA PRO A 14 18.95 39.86 50.73
C PRO A 14 17.78 39.47 51.65
N VAL A 15 16.57 39.86 51.22
CA VAL A 15 15.27 39.55 51.82
C VAL A 15 15.00 38.04 51.71
N GLN A 16 14.60 37.41 52.82
CA GLN A 16 14.19 36.01 52.89
C GLN A 16 12.83 35.80 52.21
N VAL A 17 12.78 34.93 51.19
CA VAL A 17 11.54 34.46 50.55
C VAL A 17 11.15 33.13 51.22
N ALA A 18 9.93 33.04 51.71
CA ALA A 18 9.38 31.83 52.34
C ALA A 18 9.25 30.67 51.34
N PRO A 19 9.46 29.40 51.76
CA PRO A 19 9.41 28.27 50.85
C PRO A 19 7.96 27.88 50.53
N GLY A 20 7.62 27.85 49.23
CA GLY A 20 6.38 27.28 48.73
C GLY A 20 6.35 25.75 48.88
N PRO A 21 5.15 25.13 48.86
CA PRO A 21 5.01 23.69 49.09
C PRO A 21 5.66 22.87 47.96
N ASN A 22 6.49 21.89 48.37
CA ASN A 22 7.16 20.92 47.50
C ASN A 22 6.15 20.15 46.64
N SER A 23 6.21 20.31 45.33
CA SER A 23 5.64 19.35 44.38
C SER A 23 6.42 18.04 44.47
N PRO A 24 5.76 16.88 44.60
CA PRO A 24 6.46 15.59 44.63
C PRO A 24 7.05 15.29 43.25
N SER A 25 8.36 15.35 43.13
CA SER A 25 9.10 14.83 41.98
C SER A 25 8.92 13.32 41.91
N PHE A 26 8.36 12.82 40.79
CA PHE A 26 8.31 11.40 40.51
C PHE A 26 9.73 10.82 40.40
N PRO A 27 10.04 9.66 41.00
CA PRO A 27 11.32 9.02 40.84
C PRO A 27 11.47 8.47 39.41
N PRO A 28 12.65 8.56 38.76
CA PRO A 28 12.88 7.91 37.49
C PRO A 28 13.10 6.41 37.78
N SER A 29 12.04 5.62 37.67
CA SER A 29 12.14 4.17 37.79
C SER A 29 11.11 3.50 36.89
N MET A 30 11.48 3.32 35.62
CA MET A 30 10.98 2.22 34.79
C MET A 30 12.09 1.81 33.83
N ASP A 31 13.12 1.17 34.38
CA ASP A 31 13.83 0.14 33.63
C ASP A 31 12.96 -1.12 33.76
N SER A 32 11.87 -1.17 32.98
CA SER A 32 11.12 -2.41 32.83
C SER A 32 11.99 -3.33 31.99
N PRO A 33 12.36 -4.54 32.46
CA PRO A 33 13.06 -5.48 31.61
C PRO A 33 12.17 -5.71 30.38
N ALA A 34 12.69 -5.39 29.20
CA ALA A 34 12.01 -5.69 27.95
C ALA A 34 11.58 -7.15 28.03
N ALA A 35 10.28 -7.40 27.97
CA ALA A 35 9.76 -8.76 27.94
C ALA A 35 10.54 -9.55 26.89
N PRO A 36 10.92 -10.82 27.15
CA PRO A 36 11.63 -11.62 26.18
C PRO A 36 10.89 -11.52 24.83
N TYR A 37 11.62 -11.17 23.76
CA TYR A 37 11.05 -11.12 22.43
C TYR A 37 10.49 -12.50 22.08
N ASP A 38 9.17 -12.64 22.23
CA ASP A 38 8.44 -13.81 21.78
C ASP A 38 8.14 -13.61 20.29
N PRO A 39 8.83 -14.34 19.38
CA PRO A 39 8.56 -14.25 17.95
C PRO A 39 7.14 -14.69 17.59
N ASP A 40 6.47 -15.44 18.47
CA ASP A 40 5.15 -16.02 18.29
C ASP A 40 4.01 -15.25 18.99
N ALA A 41 4.34 -14.21 19.75
CA ALA A 41 3.32 -13.34 20.33
C ALA A 41 2.47 -12.70 19.21
N PRO A 42 1.12 -12.72 19.32
CA PRO A 42 0.23 -12.11 18.36
C PRO A 42 0.60 -10.64 18.13
N LYS A 43 1.03 -10.32 16.91
CA LYS A 43 1.42 -8.95 16.54
C LYS A 43 0.25 -8.01 16.80
N TYR A 44 0.55 -6.80 17.27
CA TYR A 44 -0.46 -5.81 17.65
C TYR A 44 -1.52 -5.63 16.56
N PHE A 45 -1.12 -5.46 15.29
CA PHE A 45 -2.05 -5.27 14.18
C PHE A 45 -2.97 -6.45 13.87
N PHE A 46 -2.72 -7.66 14.38
CA PHE A 46 -3.63 -8.80 14.24
C PHE A 46 -4.75 -8.84 15.28
N GLN A 47 -4.79 -7.88 16.21
CA GLN A 47 -5.82 -7.82 17.25
C GLN A 47 -6.93 -6.85 16.84
N GLU A 48 -8.18 -7.23 17.11
CA GLU A 48 -9.39 -6.48 16.72
C GLU A 48 -9.36 -5.00 17.11
N LYS A 49 -8.84 -4.70 18.31
CA LYS A 49 -8.70 -3.32 18.83
C LYS A 49 -7.79 -2.39 18.00
N TYR A 50 -6.90 -2.94 17.18
CA TYR A 50 -5.92 -2.19 16.40
C TYR A 50 -6.22 -2.18 14.90
N ALA A 51 -7.36 -2.75 14.50
CA ALA A 51 -7.85 -2.75 13.13
C ALA A 51 -9.12 -1.89 12.89
N PRO A 52 -9.34 -0.72 13.55
CA PRO A 52 -10.42 0.15 13.14
C PRO A 52 -10.11 0.79 11.78
N LEU A 53 -11.16 1.17 11.05
CA LEU A 53 -11.07 2.04 9.88
C LEU A 53 -11.93 3.28 10.12
N ASN A 54 -11.44 4.42 9.66
CA ASN A 54 -12.10 5.71 9.79
C ASN A 54 -13.20 5.97 8.73
N VAL A 55 -13.68 4.93 8.06
CA VAL A 55 -14.75 5.00 7.06
C VAL A 55 -16.00 4.27 7.54
N LYS A 56 -17.18 4.84 7.27
CA LYS A 56 -18.50 4.29 7.66
C LYS A 56 -19.11 3.33 6.62
N GLY A 57 -18.39 3.00 5.55
CA GLY A 57 -18.83 2.09 4.49
C GLY A 57 -17.80 1.03 4.14
N ASN A 58 -18.09 0.26 3.09
CA ASN A 58 -17.15 -0.67 2.49
C ASN A 58 -16.57 -0.10 1.18
N PHE A 59 -15.52 -0.72 0.64
CA PHE A 59 -14.83 -0.23 -0.54
C PHE A 59 -15.45 -0.70 -1.87
N LEU A 60 -16.63 -1.32 -1.87
CA LEU A 60 -17.21 -1.93 -3.08
C LEU A 60 -17.40 -0.91 -4.21
N THR A 61 -17.95 0.27 -3.88
CA THR A 61 -18.23 1.32 -4.86
C THR A 61 -16.97 1.93 -5.47
N LEU A 62 -15.84 1.87 -4.76
CA LEU A 62 -14.53 2.33 -5.24
C LEU A 62 -13.85 1.28 -6.12
N CYS A 63 -14.22 0.00 -5.97
CA CYS A 63 -13.63 -1.11 -6.71
C CYS A 63 -14.43 -1.48 -7.96
N ALA A 64 -15.76 -1.41 -7.91
CA ALA A 64 -16.62 -1.89 -8.99
C ALA A 64 -16.44 -1.08 -10.28
N CYS A 65 -16.23 -1.77 -11.41
CA CYS A 65 -16.14 -1.15 -12.72
C CYS A 65 -17.45 -0.40 -13.05
N PRO A 66 -17.40 0.90 -13.38
CA PRO A 66 -18.59 1.64 -13.80
C PRO A 66 -19.21 1.05 -15.07
N LYS A 67 -20.52 1.22 -15.23
CA LYS A 67 -21.22 0.78 -16.44
C LYS A 67 -20.63 1.47 -17.67
N ASN A 68 -20.46 0.70 -18.75
CA ASN A 68 -19.94 1.15 -20.03
C ASN A 68 -18.45 1.58 -20.03
N VAL A 69 -17.72 1.34 -18.95
CA VAL A 69 -16.26 1.48 -18.92
C VAL A 69 -15.65 0.13 -19.27
N GLU A 70 -14.69 0.15 -20.19
CA GLU A 70 -13.94 -1.04 -20.58
C GLU A 70 -13.07 -1.52 -19.41
N LEU A 71 -12.93 -2.84 -19.26
CA LEU A 71 -12.29 -3.43 -18.08
C LEU A 71 -10.79 -3.15 -18.02
N GLY A 72 -10.08 -3.18 -19.15
CA GLY A 72 -8.68 -2.81 -19.27
C GLY A 72 -8.42 -1.38 -18.80
N GLU A 73 -9.19 -0.41 -19.26
CA GLU A 73 -9.12 1.00 -18.80
C GLU A 73 -9.34 1.11 -17.29
N TRP A 74 -10.37 0.44 -16.78
CA TRP A 74 -10.66 0.46 -15.35
C TRP A 74 -9.54 -0.20 -14.53
N LEU A 75 -9.01 -1.33 -14.97
CA LEU A 75 -7.87 -1.98 -14.32
C LEU A 75 -6.62 -1.11 -14.37
N ALA A 76 -6.35 -0.44 -15.49
CA ALA A 76 -5.23 0.49 -15.61
C ALA A 76 -5.34 1.61 -14.57
N HIS A 77 -6.52 2.24 -14.47
CA HIS A 77 -6.82 3.23 -13.45
C HIS A 77 -6.63 2.68 -12.03
N GLN A 78 -7.17 1.49 -11.74
CA GLN A 78 -7.03 0.85 -10.43
C GLN A 78 -5.57 0.58 -10.09
N ILE A 79 -4.76 0.07 -11.01
CA ILE A 79 -3.34 -0.19 -10.76
C ILE A 79 -2.58 1.10 -10.42
N VAL A 80 -2.82 2.18 -11.17
CA VAL A 80 -2.19 3.48 -10.92
C VAL A 80 -2.62 4.06 -9.57
N GLU A 81 -3.91 3.98 -9.24
CA GLU A 81 -4.44 4.48 -7.97
C GLU A 81 -3.91 3.68 -6.77
N GLN A 82 -3.88 2.35 -6.86
CA GLN A 82 -3.32 1.50 -5.82
C GLN A 82 -1.83 1.76 -5.58
N TYR A 83 -1.07 2.02 -6.66
CA TYR A 83 0.32 2.43 -6.53
C TYR A 83 0.45 3.80 -5.85
N ARG A 84 -0.36 4.79 -6.24
CA ARG A 84 -0.36 6.13 -5.63
C ARG A 84 -0.61 6.07 -4.12
N LEU A 85 -1.59 5.26 -3.69
CA LEU A 85 -1.91 5.05 -2.27
C LEU A 85 -0.75 4.36 -1.53
N LEU A 86 -0.17 3.32 -2.11
CA LEU A 86 0.99 2.62 -1.54
C LEU A 86 2.19 3.56 -1.40
N HIS A 87 2.52 4.30 -2.45
CA HIS A 87 3.68 5.19 -2.48
C HIS A 87 3.59 6.23 -1.36
N GLY A 88 2.42 6.81 -1.11
CA GLY A 88 2.21 7.72 0.02
C GLY A 88 2.49 7.07 1.39
N MET A 89 2.21 5.78 1.57
CA MET A 89 2.55 5.05 2.80
C MET A 89 4.04 4.70 2.86
N LEU A 90 4.67 4.37 1.73
CA LEU A 90 6.11 4.09 1.66
C LEU A 90 6.95 5.32 2.02
N GLN A 91 6.51 6.52 1.63
CA GLN A 91 7.17 7.78 2.01
C GLN A 91 7.33 7.92 3.52
N VAL A 92 6.36 7.45 4.31
CA VAL A 92 6.43 7.51 5.78
C VAL A 92 7.64 6.74 6.32
N ILE A 93 7.94 5.56 5.77
CA ILE A 93 9.09 4.75 6.22
C ILE A 93 10.40 5.14 5.52
N GLN A 94 10.32 5.89 4.43
CA GLN A 94 11.48 6.44 3.72
C GLN A 94 11.94 7.79 4.29
N GLU A 95 11.12 8.43 5.13
CA GLU A 95 11.45 9.70 5.78
C GLU A 95 12.78 9.60 6.55
N VAL A 96 13.64 10.60 6.36
CA VAL A 96 14.97 10.64 6.97
C VAL A 96 14.84 11.11 8.40
N ASN A 97 15.35 10.31 9.34
CA ASN A 97 15.44 10.74 10.72
C ASN A 97 16.50 11.83 10.86
N GLY A 98 16.10 13.02 11.31
CA GLY A 98 16.99 14.19 11.44
C GLY A 98 18.15 14.02 12.42
N VAL A 99 18.09 13.03 13.33
CA VAL A 99 19.16 12.72 14.29
C VAL A 99 20.17 11.75 13.69
N THR A 100 19.70 10.67 13.05
CA THR A 100 20.59 9.61 12.53
C THR A 100 21.04 9.88 11.10
N GLY A 101 20.36 10.75 10.36
CA GLY A 101 20.60 10.99 8.93
C GLY A 101 20.19 9.82 8.03
N LEU A 102 19.51 8.80 8.58
CA LEU A 102 19.09 7.61 7.85
C LEU A 102 17.55 7.54 7.75
N PRO A 103 17.00 6.99 6.66
CA PRO A 103 15.58 6.65 6.58
C PRO A 103 15.15 5.73 7.72
N ILE A 104 13.87 5.80 8.11
CA ILE A 104 13.29 4.92 9.14
C ILE A 104 13.47 3.44 8.75
N CYS A 105 13.17 3.09 7.50
CA CYS A 105 13.50 1.81 6.89
C CYS A 105 14.89 1.89 6.22
N ASN A 106 15.90 1.29 6.85
CA ASN A 106 17.28 1.30 6.36
C ASN A 106 17.89 -0.11 6.45
N GLU A 107 19.13 -0.28 6.00
CA GLU A 107 19.76 -1.61 5.95
C GLU A 107 20.07 -2.18 7.33
N SER A 108 20.21 -1.33 8.35
CA SER A 108 20.44 -1.75 9.73
C SER A 108 19.15 -2.21 10.39
N THR A 109 18.04 -1.50 10.16
CA THR A 109 16.73 -1.88 10.72
C THR A 109 16.09 -3.02 9.95
N CYS A 110 16.27 -3.04 8.63
CA CYS A 110 15.64 -3.98 7.70
C CYS A 110 16.66 -4.59 6.72
N PRO A 111 17.59 -5.43 7.20
CA PRO A 111 18.65 -6.04 6.38
C PRO A 111 18.11 -7.00 5.33
N THR A 112 16.85 -7.42 5.42
CA THR A 112 16.19 -8.30 4.46
C THR A 112 14.72 -7.92 4.30
N MET A 113 14.23 -7.90 3.07
CA MET A 113 12.82 -7.73 2.77
C MET A 113 12.00 -8.92 3.30
N SER A 114 11.23 -8.69 4.36
CA SER A 114 10.49 -9.75 5.06
C SER A 114 9.14 -9.29 5.58
N ALA A 115 8.24 -10.25 5.75
CA ALA A 115 6.96 -10.13 6.41
C ALA A 115 6.85 -11.25 7.45
N GLY A 116 7.13 -10.93 8.71
CA GLY A 116 7.21 -11.92 9.78
C GLY A 116 8.33 -12.91 9.52
N ARG A 117 7.98 -14.19 9.37
CA ARG A 117 8.94 -15.27 9.06
C ARG A 117 9.23 -15.42 7.56
N LEU A 118 8.38 -14.85 6.70
CA LEU A 118 8.54 -14.96 5.26
C LEU A 118 9.59 -13.95 4.77
N THR A 119 10.55 -14.43 4.00
CA THR A 119 11.56 -13.60 3.32
C THR A 119 11.26 -13.52 1.83
N TYR A 120 11.19 -12.30 1.29
CA TYR A 120 11.02 -12.06 -0.13
C TYR A 120 12.38 -11.93 -0.81
N THR A 121 12.55 -12.63 -1.94
CA THR A 121 13.74 -12.53 -2.79
C THR A 121 13.45 -11.68 -4.02
N TRP A 122 14.49 -11.04 -4.54
CA TRP A 122 14.45 -10.30 -5.80
C TRP A 122 15.44 -10.91 -6.80
N LEU A 123 15.20 -10.74 -8.09
CA LEU A 123 16.12 -11.18 -9.13
C LEU A 123 17.27 -10.18 -9.27
N VAL A 124 18.49 -10.62 -8.97
CA VAL A 124 19.76 -9.90 -9.16
C VAL A 124 20.57 -10.71 -10.16
N ASP A 125 20.90 -10.13 -11.31
CA ASP A 125 21.66 -10.80 -12.37
C ASP A 125 21.08 -12.16 -12.77
N GLY A 126 19.74 -12.23 -12.85
CA GLY A 126 18.99 -13.44 -13.20
C GLY A 126 18.85 -14.47 -12.06
N ARG A 127 19.43 -14.23 -10.89
CA ARG A 127 19.37 -15.14 -9.74
C ARG A 127 18.55 -14.56 -8.59
N ALA A 128 17.78 -15.40 -7.92
CA ALA A 128 17.03 -14.99 -6.73
C ALA A 128 18.00 -14.71 -5.58
N ALA A 129 17.97 -13.49 -5.06
CA ALA A 129 18.82 -13.05 -3.96
C ALA A 129 18.00 -12.37 -2.86
N LYS A 130 18.47 -12.50 -1.62
CA LYS A 130 17.98 -11.72 -0.48
C LYS A 130 18.63 -10.34 -0.52
N ILE A 131 17.83 -9.30 -0.47
CA ILE A 131 18.28 -7.91 -0.44
C ILE A 131 17.60 -7.17 0.70
N SER A 132 18.20 -6.07 1.15
CA SER A 132 17.61 -5.20 2.18
C SER A 132 16.23 -4.71 1.76
N ALA A 133 15.33 -4.53 2.73
CA ALA A 133 13.98 -4.01 2.46
C ALA A 133 13.98 -2.66 1.72
N PRO A 134 14.79 -1.64 2.10
CA PRO A 134 14.84 -0.38 1.35
C PRO A 134 15.30 -0.56 -0.10
N LYS A 135 16.28 -1.43 -0.37
CA LYS A 135 16.71 -1.76 -1.75
C LYS A 135 15.59 -2.45 -2.53
N PHE A 136 14.85 -3.35 -1.89
CA PHE A 136 13.72 -4.04 -2.49
C PHE A 136 12.61 -3.05 -2.87
N ILE A 137 12.19 -2.21 -1.92
CA ILE A 137 11.14 -1.20 -2.10
C ILE A 137 11.52 -0.26 -3.24
N ASN A 138 12.76 0.27 -3.27
CA ASN A 138 13.20 1.17 -4.33
C ASN A 138 13.16 0.50 -5.72
N ARG A 139 13.51 -0.79 -5.81
CA ARG A 139 13.41 -1.55 -7.06
C ARG A 139 11.97 -1.79 -7.48
N VAL A 140 11.07 -2.08 -6.52
CA VAL A 140 9.64 -2.21 -6.78
C VAL A 140 9.07 -0.91 -7.31
N GLU A 141 9.32 0.23 -6.65
CA GLU A 141 8.83 1.54 -7.09
C GLU A 141 9.30 1.87 -8.50
N LYS A 142 10.61 1.74 -8.76
CA LYS A 142 11.17 1.97 -10.11
C LYS A 142 10.57 1.04 -11.16
N TRP A 143 10.39 -0.23 -10.82
CA TRP A 143 9.82 -1.22 -11.74
C TRP A 143 8.36 -0.95 -12.05
N ILE A 144 7.54 -0.62 -11.04
CA ILE A 144 6.13 -0.27 -11.23
C ILE A 144 6.02 1.01 -12.04
N VAL A 145 6.77 2.06 -11.70
CA VAL A 145 6.81 3.33 -12.45
C VAL A 145 7.19 3.10 -13.91
N SER A 146 8.19 2.26 -14.17
CA SER A 146 8.58 1.90 -15.54
C SER A 146 7.47 1.19 -16.31
N LYS A 147 6.61 0.41 -15.65
CA LYS A 147 5.50 -0.31 -16.29
C LYS A 147 4.30 0.61 -16.56
N ILE A 148 3.91 1.44 -15.59
CA ILE A 148 2.74 2.33 -15.75
C ILE A 148 2.98 3.49 -16.71
N HIS A 149 4.25 3.86 -16.97
CA HIS A 149 4.62 4.89 -17.94
C HIS A 149 5.03 4.31 -19.31
N ASP A 150 5.05 2.99 -19.46
CA ASP A 150 5.34 2.36 -20.74
C ASP A 150 4.06 2.44 -21.62
N PRO A 151 4.08 3.22 -22.72
CA PRO A 151 2.91 3.41 -23.57
C PRO A 151 2.46 2.13 -24.28
N VAL A 152 3.31 1.11 -24.37
CA VAL A 152 2.93 -0.21 -24.90
C VAL A 152 2.13 -0.99 -23.86
N MET A 153 2.44 -0.82 -22.58
CA MET A 153 1.79 -1.54 -21.48
C MET A 153 0.56 -0.80 -20.96
N PHE A 154 0.61 0.53 -20.88
CA PHE A 154 -0.48 1.44 -20.51
C PHE A 154 -0.67 2.48 -21.62
N PRO A 155 -1.39 2.13 -22.71
CA PRO A 155 -1.68 3.07 -23.78
C PRO A 155 -2.45 4.28 -23.26
N THR A 156 -2.05 5.48 -23.70
CA THR A 156 -2.76 6.73 -23.39
C THR A 156 -3.35 7.39 -24.64
N GLU A 157 -3.03 6.85 -25.81
CA GLU A 157 -3.55 7.34 -27.09
C GLU A 157 -5.00 6.93 -27.26
N LYS A 158 -5.83 7.85 -27.76
CA LYS A 158 -7.20 7.50 -28.14
C LYS A 158 -7.13 6.54 -29.33
N VAL A 159 -7.81 5.41 -29.23
CA VAL A 159 -7.92 4.45 -30.34
C VAL A 159 -8.43 5.18 -31.58
N THR A 160 -7.55 5.36 -32.56
CA THR A 160 -7.83 6.01 -33.83
C THR A 160 -8.52 5.02 -34.77
N GLY A 161 -9.81 4.83 -34.54
CA GLY A 161 -10.69 4.01 -35.38
C GLY A 161 -12.12 4.09 -34.87
N THR A 162 -13.11 3.93 -35.74
CA THR A 162 -14.49 3.71 -35.30
C THR A 162 -14.49 2.49 -34.37
N PRO A 163 -14.90 2.62 -33.09
CA PRO A 163 -15.01 1.45 -32.23
C PRO A 163 -15.95 0.45 -32.91
N GLU A 164 -15.51 -0.81 -33.03
CA GLU A 164 -16.35 -1.92 -33.47
C GLU A 164 -17.48 -2.08 -32.46
N THR A 165 -18.55 -1.31 -32.66
CA THR A 165 -19.76 -1.38 -31.86
C THR A 165 -20.65 -2.46 -32.45
N PHE A 166 -21.44 -3.10 -31.61
CA PHE A 166 -22.39 -4.14 -32.03
C PHE A 166 -23.29 -3.68 -33.21
N ALA A 167 -23.64 -2.38 -33.23
CA ALA A 167 -24.41 -1.76 -34.30
C ALA A 167 -23.69 -1.72 -35.67
N LEU A 168 -22.35 -1.65 -35.68
CA LEU A 168 -21.54 -1.69 -36.91
C LEU A 168 -21.49 -3.10 -37.49
N HIS A 169 -21.47 -4.14 -36.65
CA HIS A 169 -21.55 -5.54 -37.06
C HIS A 169 -22.93 -5.89 -37.67
N GLU A 170 -24.00 -5.30 -37.13
CA GLU A 170 -25.35 -5.49 -37.67
C GLU A 170 -25.55 -4.74 -39.01
N ALA A 171 -24.95 -3.56 -39.17
CA ALA A 171 -25.03 -2.78 -40.40
C ALA A 171 -24.22 -3.36 -41.57
N THR A 172 -23.15 -4.11 -41.32
CA THR A 172 -22.36 -4.79 -42.37
C THR A 172 -22.87 -6.20 -42.69
N SER A 173 -23.79 -6.76 -41.89
CA SER A 173 -24.37 -8.10 -42.08
C SER A 173 -25.50 -8.18 -43.13
N VAL A 174 -25.67 -7.19 -44.00
CA VAL A 174 -26.73 -7.19 -45.03
C VAL A 174 -26.37 -8.03 -46.28
N ASN A 175 -25.28 -8.81 -46.26
CA ASN A 175 -24.97 -9.78 -47.31
C ASN A 175 -25.13 -11.23 -46.82
N PRO A 176 -26.22 -11.94 -47.16
CA PRO A 176 -26.46 -13.32 -46.72
C PRO A 176 -25.67 -14.37 -47.54
N GLY A 177 -24.40 -14.10 -47.88
CA GLY A 177 -23.66 -14.85 -48.91
C GLY A 177 -22.24 -15.30 -48.59
N SER A 178 -21.66 -14.93 -47.44
CA SER A 178 -20.27 -15.29 -47.13
C SER A 178 -20.21 -16.05 -45.80
N PRO A 179 -19.77 -17.32 -45.78
CA PRO A 179 -19.40 -17.95 -44.53
C PRO A 179 -18.03 -17.40 -44.15
N ASP A 180 -17.99 -16.25 -43.49
CA ASP A 180 -16.79 -15.83 -42.73
C ASP A 180 -16.70 -16.70 -41.48
N ALA A 181 -16.42 -17.97 -41.72
CA ALA A 181 -15.79 -18.83 -40.77
C ALA A 181 -14.40 -18.25 -40.47
N ASN A 182 -14.05 -18.22 -39.18
CA ASN A 182 -12.69 -18.15 -38.65
C ASN A 182 -12.09 -16.78 -38.24
N SER A 183 -12.89 -15.90 -37.61
CA SER A 183 -12.34 -15.02 -36.57
C SER A 183 -12.32 -15.78 -35.23
N THR A 184 -11.42 -16.76 -35.08
CA THR A 184 -10.98 -17.22 -33.74
C THR A 184 -10.03 -16.18 -33.14
N GLY A 185 -10.42 -14.90 -33.18
CA GLY A 185 -9.60 -13.81 -32.67
C GLY A 185 -9.60 -13.88 -31.17
N GLU A 186 -8.51 -14.34 -30.56
CA GLU A 186 -8.36 -14.41 -29.10
C GLU A 186 -8.82 -13.08 -28.48
N GLU A 187 -9.78 -13.17 -27.56
CA GLU A 187 -10.30 -12.03 -26.80
C GLU A 187 -9.50 -11.92 -25.50
N TRP A 188 -9.03 -10.73 -25.16
CA TRP A 188 -8.33 -10.45 -23.90
C TRP A 188 -8.74 -9.09 -23.34
N ILE A 189 -8.48 -8.89 -22.06
CA ILE A 189 -8.85 -7.67 -21.33
C ILE A 189 -8.11 -6.46 -21.90
N GLY A 190 -8.84 -5.39 -22.25
CA GLY A 190 -8.25 -4.17 -22.78
C GLY A 190 -7.94 -4.19 -24.28
N LYS A 191 -8.29 -5.28 -25.00
CA LYS A 191 -8.05 -5.39 -26.45
C LYS A 191 -8.61 -4.20 -27.24
N SER A 192 -9.85 -3.79 -26.96
CA SER A 192 -10.50 -2.66 -27.64
C SER A 192 -9.88 -1.30 -27.32
N SER A 193 -9.15 -1.20 -26.21
CA SER A 193 -8.40 -0.01 -25.78
C SER A 193 -6.90 -0.10 -26.15
N GLY A 194 -6.49 -1.13 -26.88
CA GLY A 194 -5.10 -1.30 -27.34
C GLY A 194 -4.14 -1.86 -26.30
N PHE A 195 -4.63 -2.34 -25.14
CA PHE A 195 -3.78 -3.00 -24.15
C PHE A 195 -3.21 -4.32 -24.69
N PRO A 196 -1.97 -4.68 -24.32
CA PRO A 196 -1.33 -5.91 -24.79
C PRO A 196 -1.97 -7.15 -24.17
N GLN A 197 -1.82 -8.30 -24.82
CA GLN A 197 -2.36 -9.57 -24.31
C GLN A 197 -1.78 -9.96 -22.94
N THR A 198 -0.59 -9.47 -22.59
CA THR A 198 0.03 -9.70 -21.28
C THR A 198 -0.50 -8.79 -20.18
N PHE A 199 -1.29 -7.76 -20.52
CA PHE A 199 -1.70 -6.68 -19.62
C PHE A 199 -2.18 -7.18 -18.25
N TYR A 200 -3.15 -8.09 -18.25
CA TYR A 200 -3.69 -8.63 -16.99
C TYR A 200 -2.63 -9.35 -16.14
N LYS A 201 -1.72 -10.12 -16.76
CA LYS A 201 -0.63 -10.81 -16.05
C LYS A 201 0.39 -9.82 -15.50
N ASP A 202 0.68 -8.75 -16.24
CA ASP A 202 1.53 -7.66 -15.77
C ASP A 202 0.86 -6.93 -14.58
N CYS A 203 -0.45 -6.63 -14.63
CA CYS A 203 -1.21 -6.07 -13.51
C CYS A 203 -1.14 -6.96 -12.25
N GLN A 204 -1.28 -8.29 -12.41
CA GLN A 204 -1.08 -9.26 -11.32
C GLN A 204 0.34 -9.18 -10.74
N GLY A 205 1.34 -9.07 -11.61
CA GLY A 205 2.74 -8.88 -11.22
C GLY A 205 2.95 -7.62 -10.38
N ILE A 206 2.38 -6.50 -10.80
CA ILE A 206 2.44 -5.21 -10.11
C ILE A 206 1.77 -5.31 -8.72
N MET A 207 0.52 -5.78 -8.66
CA MET A 207 -0.22 -5.91 -7.40
C MET A 207 0.49 -6.84 -6.42
N LYS A 208 1.06 -7.95 -6.90
CA LYS A 208 1.86 -8.85 -6.05
C LYS A 208 3.05 -8.14 -5.39
N GLN A 209 3.78 -7.29 -6.13
CA GLN A 209 4.90 -6.55 -5.52
C GLN A 209 4.40 -5.49 -4.54
N MET A 210 3.31 -4.79 -4.86
CA MET A 210 2.66 -3.86 -3.93
C MET A 210 2.26 -4.53 -2.62
N PHE A 211 1.69 -5.73 -2.67
CA PHE A 211 1.31 -6.50 -1.49
C PHE A 211 2.51 -6.78 -0.56
N ARG A 212 3.67 -7.13 -1.13
CA ARG A 212 4.90 -7.38 -0.35
C ARG A 212 5.35 -6.13 0.41
N CYS A 213 5.21 -4.95 -0.20
CA CYS A 213 5.48 -3.67 0.44
C CYS A 213 4.51 -3.40 1.61
N TYR A 214 3.21 -3.65 1.42
CA TYR A 214 2.25 -3.57 2.53
C TYR A 214 2.61 -4.52 3.67
N ALA A 215 2.83 -5.81 3.36
CA ALA A 215 3.16 -6.81 4.37
C ALA A 215 4.41 -6.41 5.18
N HIS A 216 5.44 -5.88 4.51
CA HIS A 216 6.61 -5.35 5.19
C HIS A 216 6.29 -4.16 6.12
N MET A 217 5.49 -3.18 5.67
CA MET A 217 5.09 -2.03 6.50
C MET A 217 4.37 -2.47 7.78
N TYR A 218 3.47 -3.45 7.70
CA TYR A 218 2.81 -3.98 8.89
C TYR A 218 3.79 -4.73 9.80
N HIS A 219 4.56 -5.67 9.26
CA HIS A 219 5.41 -6.51 10.09
C HIS A 219 6.60 -5.79 10.72
N ALA A 220 7.23 -4.86 10.00
CA ALA A 220 8.45 -4.18 10.45
C ALA A 220 8.19 -2.78 11.00
N HIS A 221 7.14 -2.09 10.52
CA HIS A 221 6.97 -0.66 10.75
C HIS A 221 5.63 -0.26 11.39
N TRP A 222 4.81 -1.22 11.82
CA TRP A 222 3.53 -0.92 12.46
C TRP A 222 3.68 -0.03 13.69
N LEU A 223 4.54 -0.42 14.64
CA LEU A 223 4.76 0.38 15.85
C LEU A 223 5.51 1.66 15.47
N ASN A 224 6.72 1.52 14.95
CA ASN A 224 7.54 2.63 14.48
C ASN A 224 7.59 2.66 12.94
N PRO A 225 7.03 3.68 12.25
CA PRO A 225 6.45 4.90 12.81
C PRO A 225 4.92 4.89 12.93
N PHE A 226 4.19 4.02 12.22
CA PHE A 226 2.76 4.20 11.92
C PHE A 226 1.87 4.35 13.16
N TRP A 227 2.15 3.60 14.22
CA TRP A 227 1.47 3.73 15.50
C TRP A 227 1.80 5.06 16.17
N HIS A 228 3.08 5.37 16.35
CA HIS A 228 3.54 6.56 17.07
C HIS A 228 3.11 7.88 16.43
N ILE A 229 2.97 7.92 15.10
CA ILE A 229 2.49 9.12 14.38
C ILE A 229 0.98 9.10 14.12
N ASN A 230 0.24 8.13 14.69
CA ASN A 230 -1.20 7.97 14.53
C ASN A 230 -1.64 7.87 13.05
N LYS A 231 -0.87 7.16 12.22
CA LYS A 231 -1.15 6.91 10.79
C LYS A 231 -1.55 5.46 10.50
N HIS A 232 -1.62 4.60 11.51
CA HIS A 232 -2.04 3.21 11.37
C HIS A 232 -3.44 3.05 10.76
N ASP A 233 -4.39 3.95 11.04
CA ASP A 233 -5.73 3.88 10.45
C ASP A 233 -5.73 4.14 8.95
N ILE A 234 -4.86 5.05 8.47
CA ILE A 234 -4.71 5.33 7.04
C ILE A 234 -4.06 4.13 6.35
N LEU A 235 -3.04 3.52 6.98
CA LEU A 235 -2.44 2.28 6.50
C LEU A 235 -3.49 1.15 6.40
N ASN A 236 -4.35 1.01 7.41
CA ASN A 236 -5.47 0.06 7.38
C ASN A 236 -6.44 0.35 6.23
N MET A 237 -6.84 1.61 6.03
CA MET A 237 -7.73 2.00 4.94
C MET A 237 -7.15 1.69 3.55
N CYS A 238 -5.90 2.07 3.31
CA CYS A 238 -5.21 1.79 2.05
C CYS A 238 -5.09 0.27 1.82
N PHE A 239 -4.78 -0.50 2.86
CA PHE A 239 -4.64 -1.95 2.76
C PHE A 239 -5.98 -2.66 2.52
N VAL A 240 -7.06 -2.26 3.19
CA VAL A 240 -8.40 -2.84 2.96
C VAL A 240 -8.87 -2.53 1.55
N HIS A 241 -8.66 -1.30 1.06
CA HIS A 241 -8.95 -0.96 -0.34
C HIS A 241 -8.15 -1.87 -1.28
N PHE A 242 -6.85 -2.01 -1.03
CA PHE A 242 -5.97 -2.90 -1.80
C PHE A 242 -6.44 -4.34 -1.85
N VAL A 243 -6.75 -4.95 -0.69
CA VAL A 243 -7.23 -6.34 -0.63
C VAL A 243 -8.57 -6.48 -1.32
N THR A 244 -9.45 -5.47 -1.22
CA THR A 244 -10.75 -5.48 -1.91
C THR A 244 -10.56 -5.51 -3.42
N VAL A 245 -9.76 -4.60 -4.00
CA VAL A 245 -9.44 -4.59 -5.43
C VAL A 245 -8.75 -5.89 -5.86
N ALA A 246 -7.78 -6.36 -5.07
CA ALA A 246 -7.02 -7.56 -5.38
C ALA A 246 -7.90 -8.82 -5.43
N LYS A 247 -8.84 -8.97 -4.49
CA LYS A 247 -9.80 -10.09 -4.49
C LYS A 247 -10.86 -9.94 -5.57
N TYR A 248 -11.46 -8.74 -5.70
CA TYR A 248 -12.52 -8.48 -6.68
C TYR A 248 -12.08 -8.78 -8.11
N TYR A 249 -10.84 -8.46 -8.49
CA TYR A 249 -10.29 -8.70 -9.82
C TYR A 249 -9.34 -9.90 -9.92
N LYS A 250 -9.20 -10.71 -8.86
CA LYS A 250 -8.29 -11.86 -8.78
C LYS A 250 -6.83 -11.50 -9.15
N LEU A 251 -6.37 -10.34 -8.71
CA LEU A 251 -5.04 -9.80 -9.07
C LEU A 251 -3.91 -10.38 -8.22
N VAL A 252 -4.22 -10.89 -7.03
CA VAL A 252 -3.26 -11.54 -6.13
C VAL A 252 -3.89 -12.83 -5.62
N SER A 253 -3.14 -13.93 -5.65
CA SER A 253 -3.64 -15.23 -5.20
C SER A 253 -3.66 -15.32 -3.68
N ASP A 254 -4.55 -16.16 -3.13
CA ASP A 254 -4.65 -16.36 -1.68
C ASP A 254 -3.34 -16.87 -1.07
N LYS A 255 -2.59 -17.70 -1.82
CA LYS A 255 -1.26 -18.17 -1.40
C LYS A 255 -0.27 -17.03 -1.18
N GLU A 256 -0.29 -15.99 -2.03
CA GLU A 256 0.60 -14.83 -1.85
C GLU A 256 0.11 -13.92 -0.71
N MET A 257 -1.19 -13.92 -0.41
CA MET A 257 -1.78 -13.13 0.69
C MET A 257 -1.57 -13.74 2.09
N GLU A 258 -1.18 -15.01 2.18
CA GLU A 258 -1.03 -15.79 3.41
C GLU A 258 -0.34 -15.05 4.58
N PRO A 259 0.77 -14.30 4.38
CA PRO A 259 1.44 -13.61 5.48
C PRO A 259 0.57 -12.58 6.22
N MET A 260 -0.45 -12.06 5.54
CA MET A 260 -1.40 -11.07 6.08
C MET A 260 -2.79 -11.65 6.31
N GLN A 261 -2.98 -12.96 6.12
CA GLN A 261 -4.30 -13.60 6.20
C GLN A 261 -5.03 -13.33 7.52
N PRO A 262 -4.38 -13.37 8.71
CA PRO A 262 -5.07 -13.08 9.97
C PRO A 262 -5.67 -11.66 10.03
N LEU A 263 -5.01 -10.66 9.42
CA LEU A 263 -5.54 -9.30 9.32
C LEU A 263 -6.67 -9.22 8.29
N ILE A 264 -6.53 -9.92 7.17
CA ILE A 264 -7.57 -9.99 6.13
C ILE A 264 -8.84 -10.61 6.70
N ASP A 265 -8.73 -11.72 7.43
CA ASP A 265 -9.85 -12.41 8.08
C ASP A 265 -10.57 -11.49 9.08
N LEU A 266 -9.80 -10.68 9.82
CA LEU A 266 -10.35 -9.69 10.73
C LEU A 266 -11.19 -8.64 9.99
N PHE A 267 -10.68 -8.12 8.85
CA PHE A 267 -11.43 -7.17 8.03
C PHE A 267 -12.65 -7.79 7.34
N ILE A 268 -12.61 -9.09 7.01
CA ILE A 268 -13.78 -9.84 6.53
C ILE A 268 -14.82 -9.97 7.64
N LYS A 269 -14.41 -10.38 8.85
CA LYS A 269 -15.29 -10.50 10.02
C LYS A 269 -15.98 -9.18 10.36
N GLN A 270 -15.26 -8.07 10.22
CA GLN A 270 -15.76 -6.70 10.41
C GLN A 270 -16.58 -6.15 9.22
N GLN A 271 -16.82 -6.95 8.18
CA GLN A 271 -17.55 -6.55 6.96
C GLN A 271 -16.93 -5.34 6.23
N ARG A 272 -15.62 -5.13 6.39
CA ARG A 272 -14.88 -4.05 5.70
C ARG A 272 -14.52 -4.43 4.27
N ILE A 273 -14.30 -5.73 4.04
CA ILE A 273 -14.14 -6.31 2.71
C ILE A 273 -15.52 -6.81 2.23
N PRO A 274 -16.08 -6.27 1.14
CA PRO A 274 -17.35 -6.70 0.56
C PRO A 274 -17.34 -8.18 0.17
N GLN A 275 -18.49 -8.86 0.32
CA GLN A 275 -18.64 -10.28 -0.05
C GLN A 275 -18.47 -10.50 -1.56
N GLU A 276 -18.89 -9.53 -2.36
CA GLU A 276 -18.72 -9.51 -3.81
C GLU A 276 -17.23 -9.59 -4.18
N ALA A 277 -16.36 -8.91 -3.44
CA ALA A 277 -14.92 -9.01 -3.68
C ALA A 277 -14.38 -10.41 -3.36
N LEU A 278 -14.89 -11.06 -2.31
CA LEU A 278 -14.51 -12.42 -1.94
C LEU A 278 -14.96 -13.46 -2.98
N ALA A 279 -16.09 -13.23 -3.63
CA ALA A 279 -16.56 -14.05 -4.75
C ALA A 279 -15.78 -13.80 -6.06
N GLY A 280 -14.82 -12.86 -6.07
CA GLY A 280 -14.09 -12.45 -7.27
C GLY A 280 -14.90 -11.54 -8.18
N GLY A 281 -15.86 -10.78 -7.62
CA GLY A 281 -16.75 -9.87 -8.33
C GLY A 281 -17.66 -10.57 -9.34
N HIS A 282 -18.32 -9.77 -10.19
CA HIS A 282 -19.00 -10.28 -11.40
C HIS A 282 -18.02 -10.91 -12.40
N TRP A 283 -16.71 -10.78 -12.17
CA TRP A 283 -15.63 -11.44 -12.89
C TRP A 283 -15.49 -12.93 -12.52
N GLY A 284 -16.01 -13.34 -11.37
CA GLY A 284 -15.96 -14.71 -10.87
C GLY A 284 -16.98 -15.67 -11.49
N GLN A 285 -18.00 -15.16 -12.16
CA GLN A 285 -18.97 -15.97 -12.89
C GLN A 285 -18.49 -16.15 -14.32
N PRO A 286 -18.21 -17.38 -14.79
CA PRO A 286 -18.16 -17.59 -16.22
C PRO A 286 -19.52 -17.14 -16.77
N SER A 287 -19.52 -16.40 -17.87
CA SER A 287 -20.71 -16.15 -18.65
C SER A 287 -21.40 -17.49 -18.90
N SER A 288 -22.44 -17.79 -18.12
CA SER A 288 -23.29 -18.93 -18.38
C SER A 288 -23.96 -18.65 -19.71
N SER A 289 -23.61 -19.52 -20.66
CA SER A 289 -24.08 -19.61 -22.04
C SER A 289 -25.60 -19.57 -22.13
#